data_AF-A0AA51L5B5-F1
#
_entry.id   AF-A0AA51L5B5-F1
#
_cell.length_a   1.000
_cell.length_b   1.000
_cell.length_c   1.000
_cell.angle_alpha   90.00
_cell.angle_beta   90.00
_cell.angle_gamma   90.00
#
_symmetry.space_group_name_H-M   'P 1'
#
loop_
_entity.id
_entity.type
_entity.pdbx_description
1 polymer ?
#
loop_
_entity_poly.entity_id
_entity_poly.type
_entity_poly.pdbx_seq_one_letter_code
_entity_poly.pdbx_strand_id
1 'polypeptide(L)'
;MYKRLLSIFILITIIIIGFSEKELFIHLIKEGGSTAIIISVILVAICVFFPIIPFPILAGMIGAVFGTFHGVIVSLTGSMVGTMCFFFLCRYGFKDWRRLS
;
A
#
# COMPACT_ATOMS: atom_id res chain seq x y z
N MET A 1 -14.90 13.47 22.51
CA MET A 1 -14.54 12.04 22.66
C MET A 1 -15.18 11.14 21.60
N TYR A 2 -16.45 11.34 21.24
CA TYR A 2 -17.18 10.52 20.23
C TYR A 2 -16.48 10.43 18.85
N LYS A 3 -16.01 11.56 18.30
CA LYS A 3 -15.27 11.58 17.00
C LYS A 3 -13.98 10.75 17.00
N ARG A 4 -13.32 10.63 18.16
CA ARG A 4 -12.07 9.87 18.33
C ARG A 4 -12.35 8.36 18.42
N LEU A 5 -13.41 7.98 19.14
CA LEU A 5 -13.93 6.61 19.18
C LEU A 5 -14.40 6.13 17.79
N LEU A 6 -15.07 7.01 17.04
CA LEU A 6 -15.55 6.72 15.69
C LEU A 6 -14.39 6.53 14.70
N SER A 7 -13.34 7.34 14.81
CA SER A 7 -12.11 7.14 14.05
C SER A 7 -11.40 5.82 14.39
N ILE A 8 -11.36 5.42 15.66
CA ILE A 8 -10.77 4.14 16.09
C ILE A 8 -11.61 2.97 15.58
N PHE A 9 -12.94 3.08 15.64
CA PHE A 9 -13.84 2.05 15.16
C PHE A 9 -13.71 1.84 13.64
N ILE A 10 -13.66 2.92 12.87
CA ILE A 10 -13.38 2.88 11.42
C ILE A 10 -12.03 2.19 11.16
N LEU A 11 -10.99 2.53 11.92
CA LEU A 11 -9.67 1.92 11.79
C LEU A 11 -9.73 0.41 12.06
N ILE A 12 -10.46 -0.02 13.10
CA ILE A 12 -10.67 -1.43 13.44
C ILE A 12 -11.45 -2.17 12.34
N THR A 13 -12.50 -1.57 11.79
CA THR A 13 -13.28 -2.19 10.69
C THR A 13 -12.41 -2.36 9.44
N ILE A 14 -11.62 -1.35 9.09
CA ILE A 14 -10.67 -1.42 7.97
C ILE A 14 -9.60 -2.50 8.26
N ILE A 15 -9.16 -2.65 9.52
CA ILE A 15 -8.24 -3.74 9.92
C ILE A 15 -8.85 -5.12 9.72
N ILE A 16 -10.11 -5.32 10.10
CA ILE A 16 -10.81 -6.61 9.94
C ILE A 16 -10.97 -6.96 8.45
N ILE A 17 -11.33 -5.99 7.62
CA ILE A 17 -11.49 -6.18 6.17
C ILE A 17 -10.13 -6.52 5.54
N GLY A 18 -9.08 -5.77 5.88
CA GLY A 18 -7.72 -6.03 5.39
C GLY A 18 -7.17 -7.40 5.80
N PHE A 19 -7.68 -8.00 6.88
CA PHE A 19 -7.29 -9.34 7.32
C PHE A 19 -7.87 -10.48 6.46
N SER A 20 -8.98 -10.25 5.74
CA SER A 20 -9.60 -11.30 4.91
C SER A 20 -8.78 -11.65 3.66
N GLU A 21 -8.06 -10.68 3.08
CA GLU A 21 -7.23 -10.89 1.88
C GLU A 21 -5.78 -11.28 2.21
N LYS A 22 -5.44 -11.37 3.50
CA LYS A 22 -4.06 -11.52 3.99
C LYS A 22 -3.34 -12.73 3.40
N GLU A 23 -4.03 -13.86 3.22
CA GLU A 23 -3.39 -15.11 2.79
C GLU A 23 -2.92 -15.08 1.34
N LEU A 24 -3.71 -14.49 0.43
CA LEU A 24 -3.34 -14.32 -0.98
C LEU A 24 -2.07 -13.47 -1.12
N PHE A 25 -1.95 -12.40 -0.34
CA PHE A 25 -0.78 -11.54 -0.35
C PHE A 25 0.45 -12.22 0.24
N ILE A 26 0.30 -12.96 1.34
CA ILE A 26 1.44 -13.68 1.94
C ILE A 26 1.95 -14.77 0.98
N HIS A 27 1.06 -15.43 0.23
CA HIS A 27 1.47 -16.40 -0.79
C HIS A 27 2.27 -15.73 -1.90
N LEU A 28 1.77 -14.61 -2.45
CA LEU A 28 2.46 -13.82 -3.48
C LEU A 28 3.86 -13.34 -3.03
N ILE A 29 3.99 -12.93 -1.77
CA ILE A 29 5.25 -12.46 -1.21
C ILE A 29 6.20 -13.65 -0.95
N LYS A 30 5.70 -14.79 -0.47
CA LYS A 30 6.53 -15.96 -0.15
C LYS A 30 7.02 -16.72 -1.38
N GLU A 31 6.22 -16.81 -2.44
CA GLU A 31 6.62 -17.52 -3.68
C GLU A 31 7.74 -16.79 -4.44
N GLY A 32 7.90 -15.48 -4.24
CA GLY A 32 8.85 -14.67 -5.00
C GLY A 32 10.33 -14.88 -4.67
N GLY A 33 10.69 -15.55 -3.56
CA GLY A 33 12.08 -15.77 -3.16
C GLY A 33 12.94 -14.50 -3.23
N SER A 34 14.00 -14.49 -4.05
CA SER A 34 14.86 -13.30 -4.26
C SER A 34 14.17 -12.13 -4.98
N THR A 35 13.09 -12.38 -5.73
CA THR A 35 12.33 -11.31 -6.43
C THR A 35 11.19 -10.74 -5.60
N ALA A 36 10.92 -11.34 -4.44
CA ALA A 36 9.82 -10.95 -3.56
C ALA A 36 9.91 -9.51 -3.05
N ILE A 37 11.13 -8.98 -2.88
CA ILE A 37 11.37 -7.59 -2.49
C ILE A 37 10.84 -6.63 -3.55
N ILE A 38 11.15 -6.87 -4.83
CA ILE A 38 10.72 -6.02 -5.94
C ILE A 38 9.20 -6.07 -6.10
N ILE A 39 8.63 -7.28 -6.02
CA ILE A 39 7.17 -7.48 -6.07
C ILE A 39 6.50 -6.71 -4.93
N SER A 40 7.06 -6.75 -3.72
CA SER A 40 6.52 -6.04 -2.56
C SER A 40 6.59 -4.51 -2.71
N VAL A 41 7.66 -3.98 -3.32
CA VAL A 41 7.77 -2.53 -3.62
C VAL A 41 6.68 -2.11 -4.61
N ILE A 42 6.47 -2.88 -5.68
CA ILE A 42 5.42 -2.61 -6.68
C ILE A 42 4.04 -2.71 -6.05
N LEU A 43 3.82 -3.71 -5.20
CA LEU A 43 2.58 -3.92 -4.49
C LEU A 43 2.24 -2.74 -3.58
N VAL A 44 3.22 -2.27 -2.80
CA VAL A 44 3.08 -1.07 -1.96
C VAL A 44 2.79 0.15 -2.83
N ALA A 45 3.48 0.31 -3.96
CA ALA A 45 3.25 1.42 -4.88
C ALA A 45 1.81 1.41 -5.44
N ILE A 46 1.27 0.25 -5.81
CA ILE A 46 -0.13 0.10 -6.29
C ILE A 46 -1.13 0.43 -5.16
N CYS A 47 -0.87 -0.03 -3.94
CA CYS A 47 -1.71 0.29 -2.78
C CYS A 47 -1.74 1.78 -2.43
N VAL A 48 -0.81 2.59 -2.92
CA VAL A 48 -0.88 4.07 -2.80
C VAL A 48 -1.97 4.65 -3.71
N PHE A 49 -2.18 4.09 -4.90
CA PHE A 49 -3.22 4.55 -5.82
C PHE A 49 -4.61 4.12 -5.36
N PHE A 50 -4.72 2.85 -4.99
CA PHE A 50 -5.96 2.23 -4.55
C PHE A 50 -5.68 1.50 -3.24
N PRO A 51 -5.88 2.15 -2.08
CA PRO A 51 -5.64 1.53 -0.78
C PRO A 51 -6.74 0.51 -0.49
N ILE A 52 -6.64 -0.67 -1.12
CA ILE A 52 -7.47 -1.85 -0.86
C ILE A 52 -7.24 -2.33 0.58
N ILE A 53 -5.99 -2.25 1.03
CA ILE A 53 -5.56 -2.57 2.39
C ILE A 53 -5.00 -1.29 3.03
N PRO A 54 -5.34 -1.01 4.30
CA PRO A 54 -4.72 0.10 5.01
C PRO A 54 -3.21 -0.08 5.12
N PHE A 55 -2.48 0.96 4.72
CA PHE A 55 -1.02 0.97 4.65
C PHE A 55 -0.29 0.43 5.90
N PRO A 56 -0.70 0.76 7.15
CA PRO A 56 -0.05 0.22 8.34
C PRO A 56 -0.07 -1.31 8.42
N ILE A 57 -1.14 -1.94 7.93
CA ILE A 57 -1.27 -3.40 7.93
C ILE A 57 -0.35 -4.00 6.88
N LEU A 58 -0.35 -3.42 5.67
CA LEU A 58 0.52 -3.87 4.59
C LEU A 58 2.00 -3.76 4.98
N ALA A 59 2.42 -2.63 5.54
CA ALA A 59 3.78 -2.43 6.02
C ALA A 59 4.14 -3.40 7.17
N GLY A 60 3.19 -3.65 8.08
CA GLY A 60 3.34 -4.65 9.14
C GLY A 60 3.49 -6.08 8.60
N MET A 61 2.74 -6.45 7.57
CA MET A 61 2.85 -7.76 6.90
C MET A 61 4.20 -7.93 6.21
N ILE A 62 4.65 -6.93 5.46
CA ILE A 62 5.95 -6.95 4.78
C ILE A 62 7.08 -7.02 5.82
N GLY A 63 6.99 -6.26 6.91
CA GLY A 63 7.93 -6.32 8.03
C GLY A 63 7.94 -7.68 8.75
N ALA A 64 6.79 -8.35 8.85
CA ALA A 64 6.71 -9.70 9.42
C ALA A 64 7.33 -10.77 8.50
N VAL A 65 7.30 -10.57 7.17
CA VAL A 65 7.83 -11.53 6.19
C VAL A 65 9.33 -11.34 5.93
N PHE A 66 9.80 -10.11 5.74
CA PHE A 66 11.20 -9.81 5.40
C PHE A 66 12.06 -9.35 6.59
N GLY A 67 11.45 -9.23 7.77
CA GLY A 67 12.06 -8.59 8.93
C GLY A 67 11.88 -7.08 8.91
N THR A 68 12.00 -6.47 10.09
CA THR A 68 11.69 -5.06 10.34
C THR A 68 12.50 -4.12 9.46
N PHE A 69 13.80 -4.36 9.29
CA PHE A 69 14.69 -3.48 8.53
C PHE A 69 14.34 -3.48 7.03
N HIS A 70 14.27 -4.66 6.41
CA HIS A 70 13.92 -4.78 5.00
C HIS A 70 12.48 -4.35 4.72
N GLY A 71 11.55 -4.65 5.62
CA GLY A 71 10.16 -4.24 5.48
C GLY A 71 9.97 -2.72 5.52
N VAL A 72 10.73 -2.01 6.35
CA VAL A 72 10.75 -0.54 6.36
C VAL A 72 11.29 0.00 5.03
N ILE A 73 12.40 -0.54 4.54
CA ILE A 73 12.99 -0.11 3.25
C ILE A 73 12.00 -0.32 2.10
N VAL A 74 11.39 -1.50 2.03
CA VAL A 74 10.40 -1.84 0.99
C VAL A 74 9.17 -0.93 1.07
N SER A 75 8.63 -0.71 2.28
CA SER A 75 7.45 0.14 2.45
C SER A 75 7.73 1.61 2.13
N LEU A 76 8.92 2.09 2.49
CA LEU A 76 9.35 3.46 2.23
C LEU A 76 9.59 3.69 0.73
N THR A 77 10.36 2.80 0.09
CA THR A 77 10.63 2.89 -1.35
C THR A 77 9.36 2.72 -2.18
N GLY A 78 8.52 1.75 -1.85
CA GLY A 78 7.24 1.54 -2.53
C GLY A 78 6.30 2.74 -2.39
N SER A 79 6.19 3.34 -1.21
CA SER A 79 5.34 4.51 -1.00
C SER A 79 5.86 5.76 -1.70
N MET A 80 7.18 5.98 -1.72
CA MET A 80 7.81 7.06 -2.48
C MET A 80 7.57 6.91 -3.98
N VAL A 81 7.78 5.71 -4.53
CA VAL A 81 7.54 5.43 -5.95
C VAL A 81 6.06 5.60 -6.30
N GLY A 82 5.15 5.03 -5.49
CA GLY A 82 3.71 5.15 -5.69
C GLY A 82 3.23 6.60 -5.67
N THR A 83 3.68 7.40 -4.71
CA THR A 83 3.30 8.82 -4.60
C THR A 83 3.90 9.68 -5.72
N MET A 84 5.14 9.42 -6.14
CA MET A 84 5.72 10.08 -7.32
C MET A 84 4.92 9.75 -8.58
N CYS A 85 4.64 8.48 -8.84
CA CYS A 85 3.85 8.07 -9.99
C CYS A 85 2.43 8.67 -9.94
N PHE A 86 1.78 8.70 -8.77
CA PHE A 86 0.48 9.33 -8.59
C PHE A 86 0.53 10.84 -8.86
N PHE A 87 1.57 11.51 -8.39
CA PHE A 87 1.81 12.93 -8.68
C PHE A 87 1.96 13.17 -10.18
N PHE A 88 2.77 12.37 -10.88
CA PHE A 88 2.93 12.47 -12.32
C PHE A 88 1.63 12.22 -13.08
N LEU A 89 0.87 11.20 -12.67
CA LEU A 89 -0.43 10.87 -13.26
C LEU A 89 -1.43 12.02 -13.08
N CYS A 90 -1.53 12.60 -11.88
CA CYS A 90 -2.38 13.76 -11.62
C CYS A 90 -1.90 15.01 -12.39
N ARG A 91 -0.58 15.22 -12.49
CA ARG A 91 0.03 16.41 -13.11
C ARG A 91 -0.12 16.42 -14.63
N TYR A 92 0.04 15.27 -15.27
CA TYR A 92 0.09 15.15 -16.73
C TYR A 92 -1.16 14.48 -17.31
N GLY A 93 -1.75 13.50 -16.62
CA GLY A 93 -2.92 12.75 -17.10
C GLY A 93 -4.19 13.60 -17.26
N PHE A 94 -4.38 14.63 -16.44
CA PHE A 94 -5.52 15.55 -16.56
C PHE A 94 -5.21 16.83 -17.34
N LYS A 95 -4.00 16.95 -17.91
CA LYS A 95 -3.61 18.13 -18.69
C LYS A 95 -4.26 18.12 -20.07
N ASP A 96 -4.47 16.94 -20.67
CA ASP A 96 -5.07 16.81 -22.00
C ASP A 96 -6.59 17.05 -22.01
N TRP A 97 -7.29 16.77 -20.91
CA TRP A 97 -8.74 17.04 -20.81
C TRP A 97 -9.06 18.54 -20.94
N ARG A 98 -8.16 19.43 -20.52
CA ARG A 98 -8.38 20.88 -20.59
C ARG A 98 -8.22 21.49 -21.98
N ARG A 99 -7.83 20.71 -22.99
CA ARG A 99 -7.63 21.22 -24.36
C ARG A 99 -8.84 21.01 -25.29
N LEU A 100 -9.91 20.40 -24.79
CA LEU A 100 -11.14 20.05 -25.54
C LEU A 100 -12.40 20.82 -25.05
N SER A 101 -12.26 21.82 -24.18
CA SER A 101 -13.30 22.78 -23.81
C SER A 101 -12.95 24.17 -24.32
#